data_AF-A0A7S3HWG4-F1
#
_entry.id   AF-A0A7S3HWG4-F1
#
_cell.length_a   1.000
_cell.length_b   1.000
_cell.length_c   1.000
_cell.angle_alpha   90.00
_cell.angle_beta   90.00
_cell.angle_gamma   90.00
#
_symmetry.space_group_name_H-M   'P 1'
#
loop_
_entity.id
_entity.type
_entity.pdbx_description
1 polymer ?
#
loop_
_entity_poly.entity_id
_entity_poly.type
_entity_poly.pdbx_seq_one_letter_code
_entity_poly.pdbx_strand_id
1 'polypeptide(L)'
;KNDHTLVFESRFESGNLRRAIQVYEFEYDLILKPDYNTRGFTQWYYFRVSNTRAGRTYRFNIINLLKPDSLYNHGMRPLMYSENEAKTTGKGWVRAGRDVCYYQNSMKRKTAGHYYTLTFRVQFKHDNDTVYFAHSYPYTFSDLQRYLNRLEEDPKKKQRLKRRELCKTIAGNTCDLLIITTFGSDYEEVRRRKGIVISSRVHPGETGSSFMMKGIIDY
;
A
#
# COMPACT_ATOMS: atom_id res chain seq x y z
N LYS A 1 -0.84 -30.01 15.65
CA LYS A 1 -0.17 -30.32 14.37
C LYS A 1 -1.11 -30.34 13.16
N ASN A 2 -2.44 -30.26 13.32
CA ASN A 2 -3.42 -30.29 12.21
C ASN A 2 -4.10 -28.93 11.90
N ASP A 3 -3.77 -27.88 12.64
CA ASP A 3 -4.37 -26.57 12.44
C ASP A 3 -3.80 -25.91 11.18
N HIS A 4 -4.65 -25.69 10.18
CA HIS A 4 -4.33 -25.06 8.90
C HIS A 4 -5.03 -23.71 8.75
N THR A 5 -5.59 -23.20 9.85
CA THR A 5 -6.29 -21.91 9.90
C THR A 5 -5.29 -20.78 9.75
N LEU A 6 -5.45 -19.97 8.72
CA LEU A 6 -4.62 -18.77 8.54
C LEU A 6 -4.89 -17.76 9.65
N VAL A 7 -3.82 -17.13 10.14
CA VAL A 7 -3.91 -16.04 11.13
C VAL A 7 -3.70 -14.71 10.40
N PHE A 8 -4.66 -13.80 10.51
CA PHE A 8 -4.65 -12.51 9.82
C PHE A 8 -4.24 -11.38 10.75
N GLU A 9 -3.47 -10.42 10.23
CA GLU A 9 -3.08 -9.22 10.97
C GLU A 9 -2.95 -8.02 10.02
N SER A 10 -3.29 -6.83 10.52
CA SER A 10 -3.22 -5.56 9.79
C SER A 10 -2.82 -4.36 10.67
N ARG A 11 -2.51 -4.58 11.95
CA ARG A 11 -2.04 -3.55 12.90
C ARG A 11 -0.56 -3.24 12.69
N PHE A 12 -0.28 -2.67 11.52
CA PHE A 12 1.02 -2.15 11.14
C PHE A 12 0.82 -0.99 10.18
N GLU A 13 1.90 -0.29 9.87
CA GLU A 13 1.85 0.91 9.06
C GLU A 13 1.25 0.66 7.66
N SER A 14 0.30 1.50 7.24
CA SER A 14 -0.49 1.34 6.01
C SER A 14 -1.37 0.07 5.96
N GLY A 15 -1.45 -0.73 7.02
CA GLY A 15 -2.27 -1.93 7.06
C GLY A 15 -3.77 -1.63 6.98
N ASN A 16 -4.49 -2.42 6.17
CA ASN A 16 -5.95 -2.39 6.09
C ASN A 16 -6.53 -3.80 5.88
N LEU A 17 -7.13 -4.31 6.95
CA LEU A 17 -8.08 -5.42 6.98
C LEU A 17 -8.85 -5.30 8.30
N ARG A 18 -10.18 -5.33 8.25
CA ARG A 18 -11.03 -5.24 9.44
C ARG A 18 -11.37 -6.61 10.01
N ARG A 19 -11.68 -7.58 9.14
CA ARG A 19 -12.12 -8.92 9.54
C ARG A 19 -11.80 -9.94 8.46
N ALA A 20 -11.41 -11.14 8.88
CA ALA A 20 -11.37 -12.33 8.05
C ALA A 20 -12.37 -13.35 8.60
N ILE A 21 -13.12 -14.00 7.72
CA ILE A 21 -14.14 -15.00 8.06
C ILE A 21 -13.79 -16.24 7.25
N GLN A 22 -13.49 -17.35 7.91
CA GLN A 22 -13.31 -18.63 7.24
C GLN A 22 -14.68 -19.16 6.84
N VAL A 23 -14.93 -19.28 5.53
CA VAL A 23 -16.22 -19.74 4.98
C VAL A 23 -16.15 -21.18 4.49
N TYR A 24 -14.95 -21.66 4.13
CA TYR A 24 -14.63 -23.07 3.90
C TYR A 24 -13.20 -23.35 4.38
N GLU A 25 -12.78 -24.62 4.39
CA GLU A 25 -11.48 -25.07 4.91
C GLU A 25 -10.29 -24.20 4.45
N PHE A 26 -10.25 -23.84 3.16
CA PHE A 26 -9.20 -23.00 2.56
C PHE A 26 -9.76 -21.72 1.92
N GLU A 27 -10.86 -21.19 2.44
CA GLU A 27 -11.51 -20.01 1.87
C GLU A 27 -11.88 -18.97 2.91
N TYR A 28 -11.55 -17.72 2.60
CA TYR A 28 -11.76 -16.59 3.49
C TYR A 28 -12.48 -15.43 2.81
N ASP A 29 -13.56 -14.98 3.43
CA ASP A 29 -14.17 -13.69 3.15
C ASP A 29 -13.49 -12.62 4.00
N LEU A 30 -13.00 -11.58 3.33
CA LEU A 30 -12.22 -10.49 3.88
C LEU A 30 -13.01 -9.19 3.79
N ILE A 31 -13.09 -8.49 4.91
CA ILE A 31 -13.76 -7.20 5.02
C ILE A 31 -12.70 -6.16 5.35
N LEU A 32 -12.55 -5.16 4.50
CA LEU A 32 -11.65 -4.04 4.72
C LEU A 32 -12.26 -3.00 5.65
N LYS A 33 -11.41 -2.20 6.28
CA LYS A 33 -11.84 -1.01 7.00
C LYS A 33 -12.09 0.11 5.97
N PRO A 34 -13.25 0.78 6.01
CA PRO A 34 -13.47 1.97 5.20
C PRO A 34 -12.53 3.11 5.60
N ASP A 35 -12.22 3.96 4.63
CA ASP A 35 -11.36 5.13 4.80
C ASP A 35 -11.96 6.11 5.81
N TYR A 36 -11.11 6.60 6.71
CA TYR A 36 -11.48 7.59 7.71
C TYR A 36 -12.00 8.88 7.05
N ASN A 37 -13.02 9.48 7.67
CA ASN A 37 -13.62 10.75 7.21
C ASN A 37 -14.19 10.70 5.79
N THR A 38 -14.57 9.51 5.30
CA THR A 38 -15.26 9.34 4.02
C THR A 38 -16.66 8.75 4.21
N ARG A 39 -17.46 8.74 3.15
CA ARG A 39 -18.77 8.05 3.11
C ARG A 39 -18.63 6.54 2.84
N GLY A 40 -17.58 5.94 3.37
CA GLY A 40 -17.31 4.51 3.26
C GLY A 40 -16.35 4.10 2.14
N PHE A 41 -15.56 5.03 1.58
CA PHE A 41 -14.56 4.71 0.54
C PHE A 41 -13.68 3.53 0.96
N THR A 42 -13.57 2.51 0.11
CA THR A 42 -12.94 1.23 0.44
C THR A 42 -12.35 0.62 -0.83
N GLN A 43 -11.02 0.59 -0.91
CA GLN A 43 -10.30 0.03 -2.06
C GLN A 43 -8.93 -0.55 -1.67
N TRP A 44 -8.18 0.18 -0.83
CA TRP A 44 -6.84 -0.23 -0.39
C TRP A 44 -6.92 -1.41 0.58
N TYR A 45 -6.16 -2.48 0.30
CA TYR A 45 -5.91 -3.57 1.23
C TYR A 45 -4.41 -3.72 1.44
N TYR A 46 -4.03 -4.00 2.69
CA TYR A 46 -2.69 -4.40 3.05
C TYR A 46 -2.73 -5.19 4.36
N PHE A 47 -2.48 -6.49 4.30
CA PHE A 47 -2.57 -7.36 5.47
C PHE A 47 -1.52 -8.46 5.38
N ARG A 48 -1.21 -9.07 6.53
CA ARG A 48 -0.38 -10.28 6.58
C ARG A 48 -1.23 -11.47 6.98
N VAL A 49 -0.84 -12.63 6.46
CA VAL A 49 -1.29 -13.94 6.90
C VAL A 49 -0.09 -14.73 7.42
N SER A 50 -0.29 -15.51 8.47
CA SER A 50 0.68 -16.51 8.93
C SER A 50 -0.01 -17.86 9.14
N ASN A 51 0.75 -18.86 9.60
CA ASN A 51 0.31 -20.26 9.67
C ASN A 51 -0.06 -20.84 8.28
N THR A 52 0.66 -20.41 7.24
CA THR A 52 0.47 -20.90 5.87
C THR A 52 0.82 -22.38 5.75
N ARG A 53 0.20 -23.07 4.78
CA ARG A 53 0.48 -24.47 4.45
C ARG A 53 0.95 -24.59 3.01
N ALA A 54 2.13 -25.15 2.80
CA ALA A 54 2.71 -25.36 1.49
C ALA A 54 1.83 -26.28 0.64
N GLY A 55 1.75 -26.01 -0.66
CA GLY A 55 1.00 -26.84 -1.62
C GLY A 55 -0.52 -26.75 -1.53
N ARG A 56 -1.08 -26.09 -0.49
CA ARG A 56 -2.52 -25.85 -0.37
C ARG A 56 -2.92 -24.59 -1.12
N THR A 57 -4.06 -24.64 -1.83
CA THR A 57 -4.63 -23.48 -2.52
C THR A 57 -5.67 -22.83 -1.62
N TYR A 58 -5.45 -21.56 -1.30
CA TYR A 58 -6.36 -20.72 -0.53
C TYR A 58 -7.11 -19.78 -1.47
N ARG A 59 -8.42 -19.59 -1.26
CA ARG A 59 -9.23 -18.56 -1.91
C ARG A 59 -9.47 -17.40 -0.95
N PHE A 60 -9.22 -16.19 -1.41
CA PHE A 60 -9.54 -14.96 -0.69
C PHE A 60 -10.59 -14.17 -1.47
N ASN A 61 -11.65 -13.74 -0.79
CA ASN A 61 -12.68 -12.87 -1.35
C ASN A 61 -12.67 -11.56 -0.55
N ILE A 62 -12.27 -10.44 -1.14
CA ILE A 62 -12.42 -9.12 -0.52
C ILE A 62 -13.78 -8.57 -0.95
N ILE A 63 -14.75 -8.56 -0.03
CA ILE A 63 -16.17 -8.51 -0.38
C ILE A 63 -16.80 -7.11 -0.31
N ASN A 64 -16.13 -6.11 0.26
CA ASN A 64 -16.72 -4.77 0.50
C ASN A 64 -16.07 -3.64 -0.31
N LEU A 65 -15.63 -3.92 -1.55
CA LEU A 65 -15.06 -2.91 -2.44
C LEU A 65 -16.16 -2.05 -3.09
N LEU A 66 -15.85 -0.80 -3.42
CA LEU A 66 -16.86 0.15 -3.91
C LEU A 66 -16.83 0.46 -5.39
N LYS A 67 -15.67 0.34 -6.03
CA LYS A 67 -15.52 0.76 -7.43
C LYS A 67 -16.27 -0.21 -8.34
N PRO A 68 -17.03 0.29 -9.32
CA PRO A 68 -17.79 -0.59 -10.20
C PRO A 68 -16.91 -1.42 -11.15
N ASP A 69 -15.68 -0.96 -11.38
CA ASP A 69 -14.71 -1.64 -12.21
C ASP A 69 -13.30 -1.55 -11.60
N SER A 70 -12.41 -2.43 -12.06
CA SER A 70 -11.06 -2.53 -11.57
C SER A 70 -10.10 -3.10 -12.60
N LEU A 71 -8.83 -2.69 -12.53
CA LEU A 71 -7.75 -3.26 -13.34
C LEU A 71 -7.58 -4.78 -13.17
N TYR A 72 -8.13 -5.36 -12.10
CA TYR A 72 -8.22 -6.83 -11.94
C TYR A 72 -9.00 -7.49 -13.09
N ASN A 73 -10.01 -6.82 -13.66
CA ASN A 73 -10.70 -7.27 -14.88
C ASN A 73 -9.83 -7.18 -16.14
N HIS A 74 -8.68 -6.52 -16.06
CA HIS A 74 -7.73 -6.30 -17.15
C HIS A 74 -6.36 -6.93 -16.85
N GLY A 75 -6.32 -7.98 -16.01
CA GLY A 75 -5.13 -8.78 -15.77
C GLY A 75 -4.21 -8.30 -14.65
N MET A 76 -4.57 -7.24 -13.90
CA MET A 76 -3.87 -6.92 -12.66
C MET A 76 -3.94 -8.10 -11.69
N ARG A 77 -2.86 -8.29 -10.92
CA ARG A 77 -2.75 -9.32 -9.89
C ARG A 77 -2.40 -8.71 -8.53
N PRO A 78 -2.88 -9.27 -7.41
CA PRO A 78 -2.45 -8.87 -6.08
C PRO A 78 -0.93 -8.89 -5.93
N LEU A 79 -0.39 -8.01 -5.09
CA LEU A 79 1.00 -8.14 -4.66
C LEU A 79 1.08 -9.08 -3.47
N MET A 80 2.12 -9.91 -3.47
CA MET A 80 2.43 -10.83 -2.39
C MET A 80 3.91 -10.70 -2.02
N TYR A 81 4.21 -10.71 -0.72
CA TYR A 81 5.57 -10.76 -0.19
C TYR A 81 5.65 -11.87 0.84
N SER A 82 6.57 -12.80 0.63
CA SER A 82 6.84 -13.90 1.56
C SER A 82 8.13 -13.59 2.31
N GLU A 83 8.09 -13.63 3.64
CA GLU A 83 9.31 -13.46 4.44
C GLU A 83 10.33 -14.57 4.15
N ASN A 84 9.87 -15.81 4.00
CA ASN A 84 10.75 -16.94 3.72
C ASN A 84 11.41 -16.83 2.33
N GLU A 85 10.66 -16.48 1.28
CA GLU A 85 11.23 -16.26 -0.06
C GLU A 85 12.22 -15.09 -0.04
N ALA A 86 11.89 -14.00 0.66
CA ALA A 86 12.77 -12.85 0.77
C ALA A 86 14.09 -13.20 1.48
N LYS A 87 14.04 -13.98 2.57
CA LYS A 87 15.23 -14.42 3.31
C LYS A 87 16.07 -15.43 2.52
N THR A 88 15.44 -16.39 1.85
CA THR A 88 16.17 -17.51 1.21
C THR A 88 16.62 -17.22 -0.22
N THR A 89 15.91 -16.35 -0.95
CA THR A 89 16.18 -16.07 -2.37
C THR A 89 16.41 -14.59 -2.68
N GLY A 90 16.24 -13.69 -1.71
CA GLY A 90 16.28 -12.25 -1.93
C GLY A 90 15.06 -11.70 -2.69
N LYS A 91 14.05 -12.53 -2.97
CA LYS A 91 12.89 -12.15 -3.76
C LYS A 91 11.91 -11.32 -2.92
N GLY A 92 11.73 -10.06 -3.30
CA GLY A 92 10.78 -9.16 -2.66
C GLY A 92 9.33 -9.36 -3.12
N TRP A 93 8.60 -8.25 -3.22
CA TRP A 93 7.21 -8.23 -3.69
C TRP A 93 7.05 -8.81 -5.09
N VAL A 94 6.05 -9.65 -5.28
CA VAL A 94 5.71 -10.26 -6.58
C VAL A 94 4.22 -10.11 -6.88
N ARG A 95 3.87 -10.03 -8.17
CA ARG A 95 2.48 -10.18 -8.60
C ARG A 95 2.10 -11.65 -8.50
N ALA A 96 1.09 -11.95 -7.69
CA ALA A 96 0.67 -13.31 -7.37
C ALA A 96 -0.85 -13.46 -7.48
N GLY A 97 -1.32 -14.70 -7.40
CA GLY A 97 -2.73 -15.02 -7.55
C GLY A 97 -3.06 -15.56 -8.94
N ARG A 98 -4.03 -16.48 -8.95
CA ARG A 98 -4.68 -17.04 -10.14
C ARG A 98 -6.20 -16.93 -9.96
N ASP A 99 -6.94 -17.18 -11.04
CA ASP A 99 -8.40 -17.12 -11.05
C ASP A 99 -8.93 -15.80 -10.44
N VAL A 100 -8.31 -14.69 -10.86
CA VAL A 100 -8.61 -13.36 -10.32
C VAL A 100 -9.86 -12.82 -11.00
N CYS A 101 -10.91 -12.53 -10.23
CA CYS A 101 -12.14 -11.94 -10.75
C CYS A 101 -12.57 -10.74 -9.90
N TYR A 102 -13.16 -9.74 -10.54
CA TYR A 102 -13.74 -8.57 -9.88
C TYR A 102 -15.18 -8.35 -10.36
N TYR A 103 -16.16 -8.43 -9.45
CA TYR A 103 -17.58 -8.44 -9.84
C TYR A 103 -18.47 -7.85 -8.75
N GLN A 104 -19.66 -7.36 -9.15
CA GLN A 104 -20.67 -6.87 -8.21
C GLN A 104 -21.25 -8.04 -7.40
N ASN A 105 -21.42 -7.87 -6.09
CA ASN A 105 -22.05 -8.87 -5.23
C ASN A 105 -23.45 -8.43 -4.75
N SER A 106 -24.14 -9.30 -4.02
CA SER A 106 -25.50 -9.06 -3.53
C SER A 106 -25.57 -8.21 -2.25
N MET A 107 -24.44 -7.79 -1.68
CA MET A 107 -24.42 -7.02 -0.43
C MET A 107 -24.77 -5.56 -0.71
N LYS A 108 -25.95 -5.15 -0.25
CA LYS A 108 -26.43 -3.77 -0.35
C LYS A 108 -25.62 -2.85 0.56
N ARG A 109 -25.32 -1.66 0.05
CA ARG A 109 -24.72 -0.59 0.85
C ARG A 109 -25.81 0.10 1.66
N LYS A 110 -25.41 0.79 2.74
CA LYS A 110 -26.33 1.71 3.44
C LYS A 110 -26.72 2.89 2.54
N THR A 111 -25.81 3.29 1.66
CA THR A 111 -26.05 4.19 0.54
C THR A 111 -26.60 3.41 -0.66
N ALA A 112 -26.85 4.07 -1.78
CA ALA A 112 -27.32 3.39 -3.00
C ALA A 112 -26.29 2.37 -3.54
N GLY A 113 -26.79 1.29 -4.16
CA GLY A 113 -26.00 0.27 -4.87
C GLY A 113 -25.48 -0.88 -4.01
N HIS A 114 -24.66 -1.74 -4.63
CA HIS A 114 -24.06 -2.91 -3.99
C HIS A 114 -22.55 -2.79 -3.89
N TYR A 115 -21.93 -3.61 -3.04
CA TYR A 115 -20.49 -3.79 -3.00
C TYR A 115 -20.01 -4.67 -4.17
N TYR A 116 -18.69 -4.67 -4.33
CA TYR A 116 -17.97 -5.49 -5.30
C TYR A 116 -16.99 -6.41 -4.57
N THR A 117 -16.76 -7.57 -5.16
CA THR A 117 -15.85 -8.60 -4.66
C THR A 117 -14.63 -8.71 -5.57
N LEU A 118 -13.45 -8.66 -4.98
CA LEU A 118 -12.21 -9.17 -5.59
C LEU A 118 -11.98 -10.58 -5.06
N THR A 119 -11.99 -11.59 -5.93
CA THR A 119 -11.59 -12.97 -5.58
C THR A 119 -10.28 -13.33 -6.25
N PHE A 120 -9.43 -14.07 -5.54
CA PHE A 120 -8.20 -14.63 -6.10
C PHE A 120 -7.77 -15.87 -5.31
N ARG A 121 -7.05 -16.77 -5.98
CA ARG A 121 -6.49 -17.97 -5.37
C ARG A 121 -4.98 -17.93 -5.29
N VAL A 122 -4.42 -18.40 -4.18
CA VAL A 122 -2.98 -18.44 -3.92
C VAL A 122 -2.59 -19.82 -3.41
N GLN A 123 -1.47 -20.35 -3.91
CA GLN A 123 -0.83 -21.51 -3.31
C GLN A 123 0.45 -21.05 -2.62
N PHE A 124 0.58 -21.29 -1.32
CA PHE A 124 1.79 -20.94 -0.58
C PHE A 124 2.89 -21.95 -0.86
N LYS A 125 4.14 -21.47 -0.90
CA LYS A 125 5.33 -22.30 -1.14
C LYS A 125 5.90 -22.93 0.13
N HIS A 126 5.68 -22.28 1.27
CA HIS A 126 6.34 -22.59 2.54
C HIS A 126 5.29 -22.83 3.61
N ASP A 127 5.57 -23.79 4.49
CA ASP A 127 4.79 -23.98 5.72
C ASP A 127 5.18 -22.92 6.77
N ASN A 128 4.21 -22.48 7.56
CA ASN A 128 4.38 -21.54 8.66
C ASN A 128 5.07 -20.21 8.27
N ASP A 129 4.96 -19.80 7.02
CA ASP A 129 5.48 -18.52 6.52
C ASP A 129 4.58 -17.36 6.94
N THR A 130 5.19 -16.16 7.00
CA THR A 130 4.46 -14.90 7.09
C THR A 130 4.43 -14.26 5.71
N VAL A 131 3.23 -14.11 5.16
CA VAL A 131 2.99 -13.60 3.82
C VAL A 131 2.13 -12.36 3.87
N TYR A 132 2.54 -11.32 3.17
CA TYR A 132 1.82 -10.06 3.06
C TYR A 132 1.12 -9.96 1.71
N PHE A 133 -0.09 -9.41 1.71
CA PHE A 133 -0.84 -9.08 0.50
C PHE A 133 -1.15 -7.59 0.45
N ALA A 134 -0.95 -6.96 -0.71
CA ALA A 134 -1.22 -5.54 -0.89
C ALA A 134 -1.82 -5.21 -2.27
N HIS A 135 -2.63 -4.16 -2.34
CA HIS A 135 -3.22 -3.67 -3.59
C HIS A 135 -2.16 -3.12 -4.56
N SER A 136 -1.21 -2.34 -4.03
CA SER A 136 -0.07 -1.77 -4.75
C SER A 136 1.17 -1.84 -3.85
N TYR A 137 2.36 -1.60 -4.42
CA TYR A 137 3.62 -1.63 -3.66
C TYR A 137 3.49 -0.64 -2.50
N PRO A 138 3.57 -1.09 -1.23
CA PRO A 138 3.44 -0.18 -0.11
C PRO A 138 4.58 0.84 -0.12
N TYR A 139 4.27 2.07 0.27
CA TYR A 139 5.25 3.10 0.58
C TYR A 139 4.80 3.74 1.88
N THR A 140 5.50 3.43 2.96
CA THR A 140 5.10 3.83 4.31
C THR A 140 5.60 5.25 4.64
N PHE A 141 5.03 5.88 5.66
CA PHE A 141 5.58 7.11 6.23
C PHE A 141 6.99 6.86 6.80
N SER A 142 7.26 5.71 7.43
CA SER A 142 8.62 5.34 7.84
C SER A 142 9.60 5.27 6.66
N ASP A 143 9.18 4.75 5.50
CA ASP A 143 10.00 4.76 4.27
C ASP A 143 10.25 6.19 3.79
N LEU A 144 9.23 7.06 3.85
CA LEU A 144 9.37 8.49 3.52
C LEU A 144 10.40 9.14 4.43
N GLN A 145 10.24 9.04 5.74
CA GLN A 145 11.12 9.68 6.72
C GLN A 145 12.56 9.19 6.56
N ARG A 146 12.77 7.88 6.39
CA ARG A 146 14.10 7.31 6.13
C ARG A 146 14.69 7.82 4.82
N TYR A 147 13.88 7.98 3.77
CA TYR A 147 14.33 8.55 2.52
C TYR A 147 14.77 10.01 2.68
N LEU A 148 13.93 10.84 3.30
CA LEU A 148 14.22 12.26 3.51
C LEU A 148 15.47 12.47 4.39
N ASN A 149 15.62 11.70 5.47
CA ASN A 149 16.82 11.78 6.32
C ASN A 149 18.10 11.49 5.53
N ARG A 150 18.08 10.48 4.65
CA ARG A 150 19.24 10.20 3.77
C ARG A 150 19.56 11.34 2.82
N LEU A 151 18.57 12.10 2.34
CA LEU A 151 18.82 13.27 1.50
C LEU A 151 19.50 14.40 2.28
N GLU A 152 19.15 14.59 3.55
CA GLU A 152 19.75 15.60 4.42
C GLU A 152 21.17 15.22 4.86
N GLU A 153 21.44 13.93 5.01
CA GLU A 153 22.76 13.39 5.34
C GLU A 153 23.73 13.43 4.15
N ASP A 154 23.23 13.37 2.90
CA ASP A 154 24.04 13.41 1.69
C ASP A 154 24.74 14.78 1.51
N PRO A 155 26.09 14.84 1.54
CA PRO A 155 26.83 16.09 1.46
C PRO A 155 26.60 16.91 0.20
N LYS A 156 26.27 16.26 -0.92
CA LYS A 156 26.00 16.93 -2.21
C LYS A 156 24.56 17.42 -2.25
N LYS A 157 23.59 16.59 -1.86
CA LYS A 157 22.17 16.94 -1.90
C LYS A 157 21.81 18.03 -0.89
N LYS A 158 22.35 17.98 0.33
CA LYS A 158 22.06 18.98 1.39
C LYS A 158 22.47 20.42 1.03
N GLN A 159 23.37 20.61 0.06
CA GLN A 159 23.74 21.95 -0.43
C GLN A 159 22.64 22.60 -1.28
N ARG A 160 21.76 21.78 -1.87
CA ARG A 160 20.71 22.23 -2.79
C ARG A 160 19.31 21.91 -2.31
N LEU A 161 19.16 21.12 -1.25
CA LEU A 161 17.89 20.71 -0.69
C LEU A 161 17.82 21.09 0.80
N LYS A 162 16.74 21.74 1.21
CA LYS A 162 16.38 21.93 2.62
C LYS A 162 15.00 21.36 2.89
N ARG A 163 14.88 20.59 3.97
CA ARG A 163 13.61 20.09 4.47
C ARG A 163 13.05 21.04 5.52
N ARG A 164 11.75 21.30 5.47
CA ARG A 164 11.00 22.09 6.45
C ARG A 164 9.69 21.39 6.77
N GLU A 165 9.14 21.69 7.94
CA GLU A 165 7.76 21.35 8.24
C GLU A 165 6.84 22.37 7.56
N LEU A 166 5.95 21.89 6.69
CA LEU A 166 4.90 22.71 6.09
C LEU A 166 3.76 22.95 7.07
N CYS A 167 3.28 21.85 7.66
CA CYS A 167 2.19 21.82 8.63
C CYS A 167 2.13 20.44 9.31
N LYS A 168 1.19 20.27 10.24
CA LYS A 168 0.80 18.96 10.78
C LYS A 168 -0.44 18.43 10.07
N THR A 169 -0.46 17.12 9.82
CA THR A 169 -1.69 16.42 9.41
C THR A 169 -2.69 16.37 10.59
N ILE A 170 -3.94 16.00 10.30
CA ILE A 170 -4.99 15.82 11.33
C ILE A 170 -4.56 14.80 12.41
N ALA A 171 -3.74 13.81 12.05
CA ALA A 171 -3.22 12.81 12.98
C ALA A 171 -1.91 13.23 13.69
N GLY A 172 -1.45 14.47 13.50
CA GLY A 172 -0.23 15.00 14.13
C GLY A 172 1.08 14.67 13.42
N ASN A 173 1.06 13.88 12.34
CA ASN A 173 2.27 13.62 11.54
C ASN A 173 2.73 14.89 10.82
N THR A 174 4.05 15.08 10.70
CA THR A 174 4.65 16.17 9.92
C THR A 174 4.34 16.02 8.43
N CYS A 175 3.87 17.10 7.81
CA CYS A 175 3.83 17.25 6.37
C CYS A 175 5.12 17.97 5.93
N ASP A 176 6.01 17.24 5.26
CA ASP A 176 7.32 17.74 4.88
C ASP A 176 7.27 18.58 3.59
N LEU A 177 7.92 19.76 3.62
CA LEU A 177 8.22 20.59 2.45
C LEU A 177 9.71 20.46 2.12
N LEU A 178 10.01 20.06 0.89
CA LEU A 178 11.36 20.10 0.35
C LEU A 178 11.53 21.33 -0.52
N ILE A 179 12.52 22.15 -0.19
CA ILE A 179 12.90 23.33 -0.96
C ILE A 179 14.20 22.98 -1.69
N ILE A 180 14.15 22.96 -3.02
CA ILE A 180 15.31 22.67 -3.87
C ILE A 180 15.71 23.94 -4.63
N THR A 181 16.89 24.47 -4.35
CA THR A 181 17.43 25.67 -5.02
C THR A 181 18.95 25.79 -4.78
N THR A 182 19.59 26.79 -5.40
CA THR A 182 20.98 27.14 -5.11
C THR A 182 21.02 28.15 -3.96
N PHE A 183 21.08 27.66 -2.72
CA PHE A 183 20.99 28.51 -1.52
C PHE A 183 22.14 29.54 -1.36
N GLY A 184 23.24 29.38 -2.09
CA GLY A 184 24.34 30.35 -2.12
C GLY A 184 24.18 31.47 -3.15
N SER A 185 23.13 31.46 -3.97
CA SER A 185 22.85 32.54 -4.93
C SER A 185 22.31 33.79 -4.22
N ASP A 186 22.46 34.95 -4.87
CA ASP A 186 21.88 36.20 -4.40
C ASP A 186 20.35 36.12 -4.28
N TYR A 187 19.80 36.77 -3.25
CA TYR A 187 18.37 36.70 -2.95
C TYR A 187 17.50 37.26 -4.09
N GLU A 188 17.90 38.37 -4.72
CA GLU A 188 17.15 39.00 -5.80
C GLU A 188 17.24 38.19 -7.11
N GLU A 189 18.31 37.43 -7.30
CA GLU A 189 18.38 36.44 -8.38
C GLU A 189 17.42 35.28 -8.14
N VAL A 190 17.39 34.73 -6.92
CA VAL A 190 16.48 33.61 -6.57
C VAL A 190 15.03 34.05 -6.70
N ARG A 191 14.68 35.27 -6.26
CA ARG A 191 13.33 35.84 -6.34
C ARG A 191 12.80 35.97 -7.77
N ARG A 192 13.68 36.21 -8.74
CA ARG A 192 13.31 36.33 -10.17
C ARG A 192 13.12 34.98 -10.86
N ARG A 193 13.49 33.87 -10.23
CA ARG A 193 13.31 32.53 -10.80
C ARG A 193 11.84 32.11 -10.77
N LYS A 194 11.42 31.35 -11.77
CA LYS A 194 10.10 30.70 -11.75
C LYS A 194 10.07 29.64 -10.65
N GLY A 195 9.07 29.73 -9.78
CA GLY A 195 8.79 28.68 -8.78
C GLY A 195 8.03 27.52 -9.42
N ILE A 196 8.43 26.29 -9.09
CA ILE A 196 7.72 25.07 -9.46
C ILE A 196 7.28 24.39 -8.16
N VAL A 197 5.99 24.06 -8.07
CA VAL A 197 5.43 23.33 -6.93
C VAL A 197 4.96 21.97 -7.44
N ILE A 198 5.44 20.90 -6.80
CA ILE A 198 5.04 19.53 -7.09
C ILE A 198 4.52 18.92 -5.81
N SER A 199 3.34 18.33 -5.85
CA SER A 199 2.77 17.53 -4.77
C SER A 199 2.46 16.12 -5.27
N SER A 200 2.38 15.15 -4.35
CA SER A 200 2.09 13.75 -4.69
C SER A 200 1.22 13.09 -3.63
N ARG A 201 0.56 11.99 -4.02
CA ARG A 201 -0.20 11.12 -3.13
C ARG A 201 -1.32 11.80 -2.33
N VAL A 202 -2.10 12.65 -3.00
CA VAL A 202 -3.32 13.25 -2.42
C VAL A 202 -4.34 12.15 -2.03
N HIS A 203 -4.41 11.07 -2.82
CA HIS A 203 -5.14 9.86 -2.45
C HIS A 203 -4.22 8.85 -1.76
N PRO A 204 -4.46 8.46 -0.49
CA PRO A 204 -3.50 7.71 0.32
C PRO A 204 -3.17 6.31 -0.24
N GLY A 205 -4.13 5.67 -0.92
CA GLY A 205 -3.97 4.35 -1.54
C GLY A 205 -3.17 4.34 -2.85
N GLU A 206 -2.82 5.51 -3.40
CA GLU A 206 -2.09 5.65 -4.67
C GLU A 206 -0.58 5.74 -4.45
N THR A 207 -0.03 4.72 -3.79
CA THR A 207 1.37 4.66 -3.33
C THR A 207 2.40 4.84 -4.44
N GLY A 208 2.06 4.49 -5.69
CA GLY A 208 2.92 4.67 -6.85
C GLY A 208 3.41 6.12 -7.02
N SER A 209 2.58 7.09 -6.67
CA SER A 209 2.95 8.51 -6.74
C SER A 209 4.08 8.90 -5.79
N SER A 210 4.23 8.23 -4.64
CA SER A 210 5.38 8.42 -3.74
C SER A 210 6.67 7.89 -4.36
N PHE A 211 6.62 6.75 -5.05
CA PHE A 211 7.77 6.22 -5.78
C PHE A 211 8.17 7.14 -6.94
N MET A 212 7.20 7.72 -7.64
CA MET A 212 7.46 8.70 -8.70
C MET A 212 8.11 9.97 -8.14
N MET A 213 7.56 10.52 -7.05
CA MET A 213 8.13 11.70 -6.38
C MET A 213 9.57 11.44 -5.91
N LYS A 214 9.83 10.26 -5.34
CA LYS A 214 11.19 9.84 -5.00
C LYS A 214 12.11 9.87 -6.23
N GLY A 215 11.65 9.36 -7.37
CA GLY A 215 12.38 9.45 -8.64
C GLY A 215 12.67 10.90 -9.06
N ILE A 216 11.67 11.78 -8.99
CA ILE A 216 11.84 13.21 -9.31
C ILE A 216 12.87 13.90 -8.40
N ILE A 217 12.96 13.51 -7.12
CA ILE A 217 13.92 14.11 -6.18
C ILE A 217 15.34 13.53 -6.39
N ASP A 218 15.45 12.29 -6.87
CA ASP A 218 16.73 11.62 -7.06
C ASP A 218 17.49 12.06 -8.33
N TYR A 219 16.81 12.65 -9.33
CA TYR A 219 17.35 13.06 -10.63
C TYR A 219 17.09 14.52 -10.96
#